data_AF-A0A1Z3HN17-F1
#
_entry.id   AF-A0A1Z3HN17-F1
#
_cell.length_a   1.000
_cell.length_b   1.000
_cell.length_c   1.000
_cell.angle_alpha   90.00
_cell.angle_beta   90.00
_cell.angle_gamma   90.00
#
_symmetry.space_group_name_H-M   'P 1'
#
loop_
_entity.id
_entity.type
_entity.pdbx_description
1 polymer ?
#
loop_
_entity_poly.entity_id
_entity_poly.type
_entity_poly.pdbx_seq_one_letter_code
_entity_poly.pdbx_strand_id
1 'polypeptide(L)'
;MRLPQDAIIAEEKLTRYLLVPLPKDDKSKFLAQAGYVIDNWQQLEQDLRTQVLSQPAELVETTLYGKKYRIRAVLTGPNKRVLSVITIWMMTDDTTKFVTLVPDKGVSL
;
A
#
# COMPACT_ATOMS: atom_id res chain seq x y z
N MET A 1 -16.71 1.71 -0.62
CA MET A 1 -16.53 0.97 -1.90
C MET A 1 -15.27 0.14 -1.82
N ARG A 2 -15.06 -0.84 -2.72
CA ARG A 2 -13.75 -1.49 -2.90
C ARG A 2 -13.10 -0.95 -4.17
N LEU A 3 -11.77 -0.82 -4.18
CA LEU A 3 -11.02 -0.48 -5.37
C LEU A 3 -10.90 -1.70 -6.29
N PRO A 4 -10.72 -1.52 -7.60
CA PRO A 4 -10.70 -2.63 -8.53
C PRO A 4 -9.42 -3.47 -8.39
N GLN A 5 -9.51 -4.77 -8.66
CA GLN A 5 -8.40 -5.73 -8.44
C GLN A 5 -7.27 -5.60 -9.48
N ASP A 6 -7.60 -5.05 -10.65
CA ASP A 6 -6.66 -4.70 -11.71
C ASP A 6 -5.96 -3.34 -11.47
N ALA A 7 -6.11 -2.75 -10.27
CA ALA A 7 -5.36 -1.57 -9.89
C ALA A 7 -3.85 -1.77 -10.13
N ILE A 8 -3.22 -0.75 -10.69
CA ILE A 8 -1.82 -0.76 -11.08
C ILE A 8 -0.97 -0.54 -9.83
N ILE A 9 -0.18 -1.55 -9.49
CA ILE A 9 0.91 -1.46 -8.52
C ILE A 9 2.19 -1.50 -9.35
N ALA A 10 2.77 -0.33 -9.64
CA ALA A 10 3.99 -0.26 -10.43
C ALA A 10 5.14 -0.95 -9.68
N GLU A 11 5.89 -1.81 -10.36
CA GLU A 11 7.00 -2.57 -9.78
C GLU A 11 7.98 -1.65 -9.05
N GLU A 12 8.29 -0.49 -9.63
CA GLU A 12 9.24 0.47 -9.05
C GLU A 12 8.75 1.05 -7.71
N LYS A 13 7.43 1.08 -7.47
CA LYS A 13 6.90 1.46 -6.15
C LYS A 13 7.31 0.45 -5.09
N LEU A 14 7.39 -0.82 -5.44
CA LEU A 14 7.81 -1.88 -4.52
C LEU A 14 9.34 -1.93 -4.43
N THR A 15 10.01 -2.01 -5.58
CA THR A 15 11.43 -2.34 -5.68
C THR A 15 12.39 -1.16 -5.53
N ARG A 16 11.92 0.07 -5.73
CA ARG A 16 12.75 1.29 -5.64
C ARG A 16 12.31 2.28 -4.57
N TYR A 17 11.20 1.99 -3.89
CA TYR A 17 10.60 2.91 -2.91
C TYR A 17 10.18 2.22 -1.62
N LEU A 18 9.24 1.26 -1.64
CA LEU A 18 8.77 0.62 -0.40
C LEU A 18 9.83 -0.25 0.28
N LEU A 19 10.57 -1.04 -0.50
CA LEU A 19 11.50 -2.06 0.00
C LEU A 19 12.97 -1.63 -0.02
N VAL A 20 13.22 -0.33 -0.25
CA VAL A 20 14.56 0.26 -0.27
C VAL A 20 14.69 1.26 0.89
N PRO A 21 15.80 1.24 1.67
CA PRO A 21 16.04 2.25 2.68
C PRO A 21 16.13 3.66 2.08
N LEU A 22 15.35 4.59 2.63
CA LEU A 22 15.34 5.99 2.22
C LEU A 22 15.81 6.91 3.35
N PRO A 23 16.43 8.06 3.04
CA PRO A 23 16.87 9.01 4.06
C PRO A 23 15.71 9.67 4.82
N LYS A 24 14.51 9.69 4.23
CA LYS A 24 13.29 10.26 4.81
C LYS A 24 12.10 9.35 4.52
N ASP A 25 11.18 9.24 5.49
CA ASP A 25 9.93 8.47 5.38
C ASP A 25 10.15 7.00 4.97
N ASP A 26 11.25 6.41 5.45
CA ASP A 26 11.64 5.02 5.19
C ASP A 26 10.56 4.02 5.63
N LYS A 27 10.14 3.19 4.67
CA LYS A 27 9.13 2.14 4.86
C LYS A 27 9.75 0.76 4.92
N SER A 28 10.97 0.61 4.42
CA SER A 28 11.64 -0.68 4.27
C SER A 28 11.84 -1.34 5.64
N LYS A 29 12.28 -0.58 6.64
CA LYS A 29 12.45 -1.08 8.01
C LYS A 29 11.15 -1.52 8.67
N PHE A 30 10.04 -0.83 8.37
CA PHE A 30 8.72 -1.20 8.88
C PHE A 30 8.23 -2.49 8.21
N LEU A 31 8.30 -2.56 6.88
CA LEU A 31 7.89 -3.75 6.11
C LEU A 31 8.76 -4.97 6.43
N ALA A 32 10.06 -4.77 6.68
CA ALA A 32 10.98 -5.81 7.12
C ALA A 32 10.57 -6.46 8.45
N GLN A 33 9.82 -5.75 9.33
CA GLN A 33 9.29 -6.36 10.55
C GLN A 33 8.38 -7.54 10.26
N ALA A 34 7.68 -7.54 9.11
CA ALA A 34 6.85 -8.64 8.65
C ALA A 34 7.51 -9.55 7.60
N GLY A 35 8.83 -9.39 7.39
CA GLY A 35 9.61 -10.26 6.51
C GLY A 35 9.54 -9.86 5.03
N TYR A 36 9.03 -8.67 4.71
CA TYR A 36 9.11 -8.14 3.36
C TYR A 36 10.49 -7.52 3.13
N VAL A 37 11.15 -7.95 2.06
CA VAL A 37 12.47 -7.51 1.61
C VAL A 37 12.46 -7.44 0.08
N ILE A 38 13.49 -6.83 -0.51
CA ILE A 38 13.56 -6.67 -1.97
C ILE A 38 13.45 -8.01 -2.72
N ASP A 39 14.02 -9.09 -2.17
CA ASP A 39 14.03 -10.42 -2.81
C ASP A 39 12.65 -11.09 -2.88
N ASN A 40 11.67 -10.62 -2.11
CA ASN A 40 10.30 -11.16 -2.10
C ASN A 40 9.24 -10.08 -2.41
N TRP A 41 9.60 -9.08 -3.22
CA TRP A 41 8.71 -7.97 -3.54
C TRP A 41 7.38 -8.40 -4.16
N GLN A 42 7.35 -9.49 -4.93
CA GLN A 42 6.13 -10.04 -5.52
C GLN A 42 5.16 -10.54 -4.45
N GLN A 43 5.65 -11.04 -3.32
CA GLN A 43 4.82 -11.44 -2.19
C GLN A 43 4.12 -10.21 -1.59
N LEU A 44 4.83 -9.08 -1.44
CA LEU A 44 4.21 -7.82 -1.03
C LEU A 44 3.14 -7.37 -2.03
N GLU A 45 3.39 -7.47 -3.34
CA GLU A 45 2.36 -7.15 -4.34
C GLU A 45 1.11 -8.02 -4.18
N GLN A 46 1.30 -9.34 -4.08
CA GLN A 46 0.19 -10.29 -3.90
C GLN A 46 -0.60 -10.01 -2.62
N ASP A 47 0.09 -9.67 -1.53
CA ASP A 47 -0.53 -9.35 -0.25
C ASP A 47 -1.28 -8.01 -0.29
N LEU A 48 -0.77 -7.00 -1.01
CA LEU A 48 -1.54 -5.78 -1.28
C LEU A 48 -2.83 -6.08 -2.06
N ARG A 49 -2.79 -6.99 -3.04
CA ARG A 49 -3.99 -7.36 -3.82
C ARG A 49 -5.01 -8.15 -3.00
N THR A 50 -4.55 -9.16 -2.27
CA THR A 50 -5.44 -10.09 -1.57
C THR A 50 -5.90 -9.56 -0.22
N GLN A 51 -5.03 -8.88 0.53
CA GLN A 51 -5.31 -8.44 1.91
C GLN A 51 -5.76 -6.98 1.98
N VAL A 52 -5.24 -6.08 1.13
CA VAL A 52 -5.56 -4.65 1.18
C VAL A 52 -6.71 -4.27 0.24
N LEU A 53 -6.66 -4.62 -1.05
CA LEU A 53 -7.74 -4.27 -2.00
C LEU A 53 -9.09 -4.95 -1.68
N SER A 54 -9.09 -5.97 -0.82
CA SER A 54 -10.32 -6.59 -0.28
C SER A 54 -11.03 -5.75 0.79
N GLN A 55 -10.36 -4.71 1.33
CA GLN A 55 -10.88 -3.83 2.37
C GLN A 55 -11.63 -2.61 1.79
N PRO A 56 -12.52 -1.97 2.56
CA PRO A 56 -13.19 -0.76 2.12
C PRO A 56 -12.21 0.40 1.93
N ALA A 57 -12.40 1.11 0.82
CA ALA A 57 -11.72 2.35 0.52
C ALA A 57 -12.57 3.56 0.88
N GLU A 58 -11.91 4.56 1.46
CA GLU A 58 -12.47 5.85 1.85
C GLU A 58 -11.90 6.94 0.94
N LEU A 59 -12.77 7.78 0.39
CA LEU A 59 -12.35 8.97 -0.37
C LEU A 59 -11.69 9.95 0.61
N VAL A 60 -10.47 10.37 0.29
CA VAL A 60 -9.70 11.36 1.06
C VAL A 60 -9.88 12.74 0.45
N GLU A 61 -9.74 12.84 -0.87
CA GLU A 61 -9.70 14.13 -1.57
C GLU A 61 -10.08 13.91 -3.04
N THR A 62 -10.75 14.90 -3.63
CA THR A 62 -10.92 14.98 -5.08
C THR A 62 -10.04 16.10 -5.60
N THR A 63 -9.15 15.77 -6.54
CA THR A 63 -8.21 16.71 -7.16
C THR A 63 -8.45 16.81 -8.66
N LEU A 64 -7.78 17.76 -9.31
CA LEU A 64 -7.75 17.91 -10.78
C LEU A 64 -7.24 16.65 -11.50
N TYR A 65 -6.48 15.80 -10.80
CA TYR A 65 -5.82 14.61 -11.35
C TYR A 65 -6.55 13.31 -11.00
N GLY A 66 -7.73 13.41 -10.37
CA GLY A 66 -8.52 12.26 -9.92
C GLY A 66 -8.78 12.26 -8.41
N LYS A 67 -9.37 11.15 -7.96
CA LYS A 67 -9.81 10.94 -6.58
C LYS A 67 -8.78 10.15 -5.81
N LYS A 68 -8.35 10.69 -4.67
CA LYS A 68 -7.43 10.05 -3.74
C LYS A 68 -8.21 9.20 -2.75
N TYR A 69 -7.89 7.93 -2.66
CA TYR A 69 -8.50 6.99 -1.72
C TYR A 69 -7.49 6.50 -0.70
N ARG A 70 -7.95 6.26 0.53
CA ARG A 70 -7.21 5.52 1.56
C ARG A 70 -7.88 4.19 1.83
N ILE A 71 -7.06 3.19 2.12
CA ILE A 71 -7.52 1.91 2.68
C ILE A 71 -6.73 1.66 3.96
N ARG A 72 -7.44 1.48 5.06
CA ARG A 72 -6.90 0.93 6.32
C ARG A 72 -7.02 -0.59 6.27
N ALA A 73 -5.91 -1.28 6.53
CA ALA A 73 -5.87 -2.74 6.46
C ALA A 73 -4.82 -3.30 7.42
N VAL A 74 -4.89 -4.61 7.63
CA VAL A 74 -3.80 -5.38 8.22
C VAL A 74 -3.09 -6.16 7.11
N LEU A 75 -1.76 -6.20 7.17
CA LEU A 75 -0.91 -7.04 6.31
C LEU A 75 -0.27 -8.12 7.16
N THR A 76 -0.64 -9.37 6.93
CA THR A 76 0.06 -10.53 7.47
C THR A 76 1.19 -10.88 6.50
N GLY A 77 2.43 -10.65 6.90
CA GLY A 77 3.58 -10.87 6.04
C GLY A 77 4.13 -12.31 6.04
N PRO A 78 5.17 -12.57 5.23
CA PRO A 78 5.80 -13.90 5.08
C PRO A 78 6.21 -14.57 6.39
N ASN A 79 6.60 -13.77 7.40
CA ASN A 79 7.00 -14.29 8.71
C ASN A 79 5.82 -14.42 9.70
N LYS A 80 4.58 -14.34 9.22
CA LYS A 80 3.32 -14.40 9.96
C LYS A 80 3.08 -13.23 10.93
N ARG A 81 3.94 -12.21 10.95
CA ARG A 81 3.66 -10.98 11.70
C ARG A 81 2.66 -10.11 10.96
N VAL A 82 1.86 -9.39 11.74
CA VAL A 82 0.80 -8.51 11.26
C VAL A 82 1.24 -7.06 11.41
N LEU A 83 1.10 -6.29 10.34
CA LEU A 83 1.32 -4.84 10.32
C LEU A 83 0.01 -4.11 10.06
N SER A 84 -0.34 -3.14 10.90
CA SER A 84 -1.43 -2.21 10.61
C SER A 84 -0.93 -1.14 9.62
N VAL A 85 -1.63 -0.99 8.50
CA VAL A 85 -1.19 -0.12 7.40
C VAL A 85 -2.30 0.77 6.86
N ILE A 86 -1.90 1.94 6.39
CA ILE A 86 -2.72 2.78 5.50
C ILE A 86 -2.06 2.76 4.13
N THR A 87 -2.84 2.45 3.10
CA THR A 87 -2.43 2.59 1.70
C THR A 87 -3.18 3.73 1.04
N ILE A 88 -2.50 4.42 0.13
CA ILE A 88 -3.05 5.52 -0.65
C ILE A 88 -3.08 5.12 -2.11
N TRP A 89 -4.21 5.41 -2.75
CA TRP A 89 -4.48 5.10 -4.14
C TRP A 89 -5.00 6.34 -4.86
N MET A 90 -4.75 6.41 -6.17
CA MET A 90 -5.28 7.44 -7.05
C MET A 90 -6.18 6.79 -8.08
N MET A 91 -7.44 7.21 -8.13
CA MET A 91 -8.44 6.72 -9.09
C MET A 91 -8.80 7.83 -10.07
N THR A 92 -8.66 7.51 -11.34
CA THR A 92 -9.12 8.30 -12.49
C THR A 92 -10.22 7.51 -13.20
N ASP A 93 -10.80 8.07 -14.26
CA ASP A 93 -11.81 7.37 -15.05
C ASP A 93 -11.23 6.12 -15.76
N ASP A 94 -9.95 6.16 -16.13
CA ASP A 94 -9.29 5.07 -16.87
C ASP A 94 -8.63 4.04 -15.96
N THR A 95 -8.15 4.44 -14.78
CA THR A 95 -7.27 3.58 -13.99
C THR A 95 -7.20 3.94 -12.52
N THR A 96 -6.92 2.94 -11.70
CA THR A 96 -6.56 3.07 -10.28
C THR A 96 -5.09 2.71 -10.08
N LYS A 97 -4.32 3.58 -9.43
CA LYS A 97 -2.88 3.41 -9.21
C LYS A 97 -2.54 3.43 -7.73
N PHE A 98 -1.66 2.54 -7.31
CA PHE A 98 -1.04 2.57 -5.99
C PHE A 98 -0.09 3.77 -5.85
N VAL A 99 -0.23 4.54 -4.78
CA VAL A 99 0.60 5.72 -4.52
C VAL A 99 1.69 5.38 -3.49
N THR A 100 1.28 4.91 -2.31
CA THR A 100 2.17 4.60 -1.18
C THR A 100 1.48 3.77 -0.11
N LEU A 101 2.30 3.17 0.77
CA LEU A 101 1.91 2.56 2.03
C LEU A 101 2.58 3.31 3.19
N VAL A 102 1.93 3.42 4.34
CA VAL A 102 2.51 3.92 5.60
C VAL A 102 2.04 3.07 6.78
N PRO A 103 2.79 3.01 7.89
CA PRO A 103 2.28 2.45 9.13
C PRO A 103 1.00 3.17 9.56
N ASP A 104 -0.03 2.43 9.95
CA ASP A 104 -1.18 3.01 10.65
C ASP A 104 -0.81 3.20 12.11
N LYS A 105 -0.57 4.45 12.52
CA LYS A 105 -0.23 4.81 13.90
C LYS A 105 -1.46 4.91 14.81
N GLY A 106 -2.65 4.57 14.33
CA GLY A 106 -3.88 4.54 15.14
C GLY A 106 -4.46 5.92 15.48
N VAL A 107 -3.97 7.00 14.87
CA VAL A 107 -4.57 8.33 15.03
C VAL A 107 -5.56 8.56 13.90
N SER A 108 -6.84 8.59 14.25
CA SER A 108 -7.90 9.06 13.37
C SER A 108 -7.63 10.53 13.03
N LEU A 109 -7.22 10.80 11.79
CA LEU A 109 -7.40 12.11 11.15
C LEU A 109 -8.88 12.32 10.86
#